data_AF-A0A3P9QD52-F1
#
_entry.id   AF-A0A3P9QD52-F1
#
_cell.length_a   1.000
_cell.length_b   1.000
_cell.length_c   1.000
_cell.angle_alpha   90.00
_cell.angle_beta   90.00
_cell.angle_gamma   90.00
#
_symmetry.space_group_name_H-M   'P 1'
#
loop_
_entity.id
_entity.type
_entity.pdbx_description
1 polymer ?
#
loop_
_entity_poly.entity_id
_entity_poly.type
_entity_poly.pdbx_seq_one_letter_code
_entity_poly.pdbx_strand_id
1 'polypeptide(L)'
;MFSKATANLVRQVDPEGSLIHVSRVNDSHKLLPMAIVVKRNRLWAWQRPKYQPTDFTLGDLLQGDEVLRPEVSETEFLAYKGTYRDDHSGKLDTEAGPVNVGLEGLGSSKLESSFGKLKKEELDVKKLLKDSDSRFRPVFLRKEGREVSGCKTERRAFLL
;
A
#
# COMPACT_ATOMS: atom_id res chain seq x y z
N MET A 1 -1.70 -15.26 0.61
CA MET A 1 -0.81 -15.44 -0.57
C MET A 1 -0.65 -14.16 -1.38
N PHE A 2 -1.72 -13.53 -1.89
CA PHE A 2 -1.64 -12.29 -2.70
C PHE A 2 -0.78 -11.17 -2.10
N SER A 3 -1.04 -10.79 -0.84
CA SER A 3 -0.26 -9.75 -0.14
C SER A 3 1.25 -10.01 -0.10
N LYS A 4 1.69 -11.28 -0.03
CA LYS A 4 3.13 -11.62 -0.06
C LYS A 4 3.69 -11.44 -1.48
N ALA A 5 2.94 -11.84 -2.50
CA ALA A 5 3.34 -11.70 -3.89
C ALA A 5 3.47 -10.22 -4.30
N THR A 6 2.48 -9.37 -3.99
CA THR A 6 2.54 -7.93 -4.27
C THR A 6 3.62 -7.23 -3.45
N ALA A 7 3.84 -7.63 -2.20
CA ALA A 7 4.96 -7.13 -1.39
C ALA A 7 6.32 -7.47 -2.01
N ASN A 8 6.48 -8.68 -2.54
CA ASN A 8 7.71 -9.11 -3.20
C ASN A 8 7.92 -8.40 -4.55
N LEU A 9 6.85 -8.19 -5.32
CA LEU A 9 6.89 -7.38 -6.54
C LEU A 9 7.38 -5.96 -6.23
N VAL A 10 6.75 -5.29 -5.25
CA VAL A 10 7.15 -3.93 -4.82
C VAL A 10 8.61 -3.90 -4.38
N ARG A 11 9.08 -4.89 -3.60
CA ARG A 11 10.49 -4.96 -3.19
C ARG A 11 11.48 -5.07 -4.36
N GLN A 12 11.10 -5.75 -5.45
CA GLN A 12 11.98 -5.89 -6.62
C GLN A 12 11.96 -4.65 -7.50
N VAL A 13 10.79 -4.02 -7.61
CA VAL A 13 10.56 -2.87 -8.48
C VAL A 13 11.00 -1.55 -7.83
N ASP A 14 10.80 -1.45 -6.52
CA ASP A 14 10.99 -0.23 -5.74
C ASP A 14 11.49 -0.59 -4.34
N PRO A 15 12.75 -1.07 -4.22
CA PRO A 15 13.31 -1.53 -2.96
C PRO A 15 13.37 -0.43 -1.88
N GLU A 16 13.70 0.80 -2.30
CA GLU A 16 13.91 1.96 -1.40
C GLU A 16 12.89 3.08 -1.59
N GLY A 17 11.91 2.92 -2.48
CA GLY A 17 10.94 3.97 -2.70
C GLY A 17 9.69 3.86 -1.84
N SER A 18 8.63 4.44 -2.37
CA SER A 18 7.41 4.76 -1.62
C SER A 18 6.22 3.90 -1.99
N LEU A 19 6.40 2.96 -2.93
CA LEU A 19 5.33 2.08 -3.37
C LEU A 19 4.82 1.23 -2.21
N ILE A 20 3.49 1.17 -2.11
CA ILE A 20 2.80 0.36 -1.12
C ILE A 20 2.18 -0.83 -1.83
N HIS A 21 2.50 -2.03 -1.36
CA HIS A 21 1.86 -3.24 -1.85
C HIS A 21 0.38 -3.31 -1.43
N VAL A 22 -0.44 -3.84 -2.33
CA VAL A 22 -1.85 -4.09 -2.04
C VAL A 22 -2.02 -5.44 -1.36
N SER A 23 -2.66 -5.43 -0.19
CA SER A 23 -2.78 -6.64 0.63
C SER A 23 -3.99 -7.52 0.26
N ARG A 24 -5.05 -6.90 -0.26
CA ARG A 24 -6.31 -7.57 -0.60
C ARG A 24 -6.62 -7.38 -2.08
N VAL A 25 -6.88 -8.48 -2.78
CA VAL A 25 -7.29 -8.43 -4.20
C VAL A 25 -8.58 -7.62 -4.35
N ASN A 26 -9.54 -7.80 -3.45
CA ASN A 26 -10.81 -7.07 -3.51
C ASN A 26 -10.68 -5.56 -3.34
N ASP A 27 -9.55 -5.07 -2.81
CA ASP A 27 -9.33 -3.63 -2.65
C ASP A 27 -8.64 -3.04 -3.89
N SER A 28 -8.14 -3.86 -4.81
CA SER A 28 -7.32 -3.39 -5.94
C SER A 28 -8.07 -2.41 -6.84
N HIS A 29 -9.29 -2.75 -7.23
CA HIS A 29 -10.12 -1.93 -8.12
C HIS A 29 -10.48 -0.56 -7.53
N LYS A 30 -10.30 -0.36 -6.22
CA LYS A 30 -10.55 0.92 -5.53
C LYS A 30 -9.30 1.78 -5.44
N LEU A 31 -8.12 1.24 -5.74
CA LEU A 31 -6.84 1.93 -5.65
C LEU A 31 -6.41 2.47 -7.02
N LEU A 32 -7.33 3.20 -7.66
CA LEU A 32 -7.12 3.86 -8.94
C LEU A 32 -6.37 5.19 -8.76
N PRO A 33 -5.81 5.77 -9.85
CA PRO A 33 -5.36 7.16 -9.85
C PRO A 33 -6.43 8.09 -9.27
N MET A 34 -6.04 9.03 -8.41
CA MET A 34 -6.91 9.91 -7.61
C MET A 34 -7.73 9.27 -6.48
N ALA A 35 -7.63 7.96 -6.23
CA ALA A 35 -8.35 7.35 -5.12
C ALA A 35 -7.89 7.90 -3.76
N ILE A 36 -8.83 8.09 -2.85
CA ILE A 36 -8.54 8.53 -1.49
C ILE A 36 -8.45 7.31 -0.58
N VAL A 37 -7.40 7.29 0.25
CA VAL A 37 -7.17 6.23 1.23
C VAL A 37 -7.15 6.81 2.64
N VAL A 38 -7.74 6.08 3.58
CA VAL A 38 -7.64 6.42 5.00
C VAL A 38 -6.43 5.71 5.59
N LYS A 39 -5.50 6.50 6.13
CA LYS A 39 -4.36 5.98 6.89
C LYS A 39 -4.83 5.56 8.28
N ARG A 40 -4.65 4.28 8.61
CA ARG A 40 -4.90 3.76 9.95
C ARG A 40 -3.68 4.02 10.82
N ASN A 41 -3.88 4.75 11.91
CA ASN A 41 -2.83 5.03 12.89
C ASN A 41 -2.25 3.73 13.45
N ARG A 42 -0.92 3.72 13.55
CA ARG A 42 -0.16 2.63 14.14
C ARG A 42 -0.26 2.74 15.66
N LEU A 43 -0.37 1.61 16.34
CA LEU A 43 -0.22 1.59 17.79
C LEU A 43 1.27 1.72 18.15
N TRP A 44 2.15 1.00 17.43
CA TRP A 44 3.59 0.93 17.70
C TRP A 44 4.44 1.43 16.52
N ALA A 45 5.56 2.11 16.79
CA ALA A 45 6.36 2.82 15.79
C ALA A 45 6.96 1.90 14.70
N TRP A 46 7.24 0.64 15.04
CA TRP A 46 7.78 -0.36 14.12
C TRP A 46 6.74 -1.03 13.22
N GLN A 47 5.44 -0.90 13.52
CA GLN A 47 4.40 -1.46 12.66
C GLN A 47 4.31 -0.64 11.38
N ARG A 48 4.23 -1.27 10.20
CA ARG A 48 3.95 -0.53 8.94
C ARG A 48 2.52 0.05 8.96
N PRO A 49 2.25 1.23 8.38
CA PRO A 49 0.93 1.84 8.42
C PRO A 49 0.01 1.04 7.49
N LYS A 50 -1.27 0.93 7.85
CA LYS A 50 -2.26 0.28 6.98
C LYS A 50 -3.10 1.36 6.34
N TYR A 51 -3.42 1.17 5.06
CA TYR A 51 -4.27 2.07 4.29
C TYR A 51 -5.54 1.32 3.92
N GLN A 52 -6.68 1.98 4.05
CA GLN A 52 -7.97 1.45 3.66
C GLN A 52 -8.50 2.28 2.49
N PRO A 53 -8.83 1.66 1.35
CA PRO A 53 -9.46 2.37 0.25
C PRO A 53 -10.81 2.93 0.69
N THR A 54 -11.17 4.07 0.10
CA THR A 54 -12.52 4.63 0.21
C THR A 54 -13.20 4.56 -1.15
N ASP A 55 -14.52 4.78 -1.16
CA ASP A 55 -15.29 4.86 -2.40
C ASP A 55 -15.26 6.29 -2.99
N PHE A 56 -14.45 7.19 -2.41
CA PHE A 56 -14.30 8.57 -2.85
C PHE A 56 -12.97 8.75 -3.61
N THR A 57 -13.03 9.57 -4.64
CA THR A 57 -11.87 10.07 -5.38
C THR A 57 -11.58 11.51 -5.00
N LEU A 58 -10.39 12.00 -5.35
CA LEU A 58 -10.04 13.41 -5.16
C LEU A 58 -10.99 14.34 -5.92
N GLY A 59 -11.56 13.90 -7.05
CA GLY A 59 -12.55 14.66 -7.82
C GLY A 59 -13.81 14.92 -7.01
N ASP A 60 -14.28 13.95 -6.21
CA ASP A 60 -15.49 14.07 -5.40
C ASP A 60 -15.35 15.08 -4.24
N LEU A 61 -14.11 15.39 -3.84
CA LEU A 61 -13.83 16.36 -2.77
C LEU A 61 -13.60 17.79 -3.27
N LEU A 62 -13.31 17.98 -4.55
CA LEU A 62 -12.99 19.28 -5.11
C LEU A 62 -14.27 19.98 -5.57
N GLN A 63 -14.47 21.24 -5.18
CA GLN A 63 -15.66 22.01 -5.57
C GLN A 63 -15.51 22.58 -6.99
N GLY A 64 -16.57 22.48 -7.79
CA GLY A 64 -16.67 23.03 -9.14
C GLY A 64 -17.47 22.12 -10.07
N ASP A 65 -18.22 22.69 -11.01
CA ASP A 65 -19.09 21.93 -11.92
C ASP A 65 -18.32 21.09 -12.95
N GLU A 66 -17.04 21.39 -13.15
CA GLU A 66 -16.22 20.71 -14.15
C GLU A 66 -15.57 19.46 -13.55
N VAL A 67 -15.84 18.30 -14.15
CA VAL A 67 -15.20 17.04 -13.77
C VAL A 67 -13.70 17.12 -14.04
N LEU A 68 -12.89 17.00 -12.99
CA LEU A 68 -11.44 16.92 -13.12
C LEU A 68 -11.07 15.63 -13.83
N ARG A 69 -10.44 15.77 -15.01
CA ARG A 69 -9.90 14.66 -15.80
C ARG A 69 -8.40 14.80 -15.90
N PRO A 70 -7.67 14.55 -14.79
CA PRO A 70 -6.22 14.60 -14.85
C PRO A 70 -5.72 13.51 -15.80
N GLU A 71 -4.61 13.83 -16.44
CA GLU A 71 -4.00 12.96 -17.42
C GLU A 71 -3.37 11.76 -16.71
N VAL A 72 -3.86 10.58 -17.07
CA VAL A 72 -3.30 9.29 -16.63
C VAL A 72 -2.54 8.71 -17.81
N SER A 73 -1.25 8.49 -17.64
CA SER A 73 -0.43 7.79 -18.61
C SER A 73 -0.38 6.31 -18.27
N GLU A 74 -0.75 5.46 -19.22
CA GLU A 74 -0.63 4.01 -19.12
C GLU A 74 0.66 3.59 -19.85
N THR A 75 1.56 2.91 -19.15
CA THR A 75 2.84 2.44 -19.71
C THR A 75 2.97 0.94 -19.51
N GLU A 76 3.49 0.22 -20.50
CA GLU A 76 3.82 -1.21 -20.33
C GLU A 76 5.00 -1.30 -19.37
N PHE A 77 4.83 -2.05 -18.28
CA PHE A 77 5.77 -1.99 -17.16
C PHE A 77 6.80 -3.11 -17.23
N LEU A 78 6.38 -4.34 -16.93
CA LEU A 78 7.20 -5.55 -17.01
C LEU A 78 6.35 -6.80 -16.75
N ALA A 79 6.87 -7.95 -17.18
CA ALA A 79 6.29 -9.23 -16.82
C ALA A 79 6.93 -9.77 -15.53
N TYR A 80 6.15 -9.95 -14.46
CA TYR A 80 6.68 -10.45 -13.18
C TYR A 80 6.51 -11.96 -13.03
N LYS A 81 7.60 -12.65 -12.70
CA LYS A 81 7.62 -14.03 -12.20
C LYS A 81 8.64 -14.13 -11.06
N GLY A 82 8.16 -14.44 -9.86
CA GLY A 82 8.98 -14.52 -8.66
C GLY A 82 8.71 -15.81 -7.87
N THR A 83 9.78 -16.50 -7.51
CA THR A 83 9.78 -17.62 -6.56
C THR A 83 10.42 -17.17 -5.26
N TYR A 84 9.66 -17.21 -4.17
CA TYR A 84 10.07 -16.79 -2.84
C TYR A 84 10.11 -17.99 -1.90
N ARG A 85 11.21 -18.14 -1.15
CA ARG A 85 11.36 -19.16 -0.09
C ARG A 85 11.66 -18.45 1.22
N ASP A 86 11.04 -18.94 2.28
CA ASP A 86 11.05 -18.31 3.60
C ASP A 86 11.23 -19.43 4.64
N ASP A 87 12.44 -19.51 5.18
CA ASP A 87 12.87 -20.54 6.13
C ASP A 87 13.02 -19.89 7.51
N HIS A 88 12.22 -20.34 8.49
CA HIS A 88 12.23 -19.84 9.85
C HIS A 88 12.80 -20.92 10.78
N SER A 89 13.79 -20.55 11.57
CA SER A 89 14.30 -21.35 12.68
C SER A 89 14.19 -20.55 13.97
N GLY A 90 13.68 -21.19 15.02
CA GLY A 90 13.57 -20.61 16.35
C GLY A 90 14.00 -21.64 17.38
N LYS A 91 15.03 -21.31 18.16
CA LYS A 91 15.50 -22.13 19.28
C LYS A 91 15.32 -21.33 20.56
N LEU A 92 14.53 -21.87 21.49
CA LEU A 92 14.32 -21.32 22.82
C LEU A 92 14.90 -22.32 23.83
N ASP A 93 16.03 -21.97 24.40
CA ASP A 93 16.64 -22.73 25.49
C ASP A 93 16.27 -22.04 26.82
N THR A 94 15.66 -22.77 27.74
CA THR A 94 15.35 -22.29 29.10
C THR A 94 15.98 -23.20 30.14
N GLU A 95 16.68 -22.61 31.09
CA GLU A 95 17.27 -23.32 32.22
C GLU A 95 16.32 -23.22 33.43
N ALA A 96 15.79 -24.35 33.88
CA ALA A 96 14.93 -24.44 35.06
C ALA A 96 15.54 -25.41 36.08
N GLY A 97 16.48 -24.89 36.89
CA GLY A 97 17.23 -25.72 37.85
C GLY A 97 18.16 -26.72 37.13
N PRO A 98 18.32 -27.96 37.61
CA PRO A 98 19.23 -28.94 37.00
C PRO A 98 18.75 -29.48 35.64
N VAL A 99 17.63 -28.99 35.11
CA VAL A 99 17.03 -29.44 33.85
C VAL A 99 17.11 -28.34 32.81
N ASN A 100 17.77 -28.64 31.69
CA ASN A 100 17.77 -27.82 30.50
C ASN A 100 16.65 -28.29 29.56
N VAL A 101 15.72 -27.39 29.24
CA VAL A 101 14.65 -27.65 28.28
C VAL A 101 14.87 -26.76 27.07
N GLY A 102 15.11 -27.38 25.91
CA GLY A 102 15.23 -26.71 24.62
C GLY A 102 14.00 -26.98 23.75
N LEU A 103 13.40 -25.93 23.21
CA LEU A 103 12.35 -26.00 22.20
C LEU A 103 12.94 -25.50 20.87
N GLU A 104 13.00 -26.37 19.87
CA GLU A 104 13.41 -26.01 18.52
C GLU A 104 12.23 -26.11 17.55
N GLY A 105 11.96 -25.02 16.83
CA GLY A 105 10.95 -24.94 15.79
C GLY A 105 11.61 -24.61 14.45
N LEU A 106 11.43 -25.50 13.47
CA LEU A 106 11.84 -25.29 12.07
C LEU A 106 10.59 -25.23 11.20
N GLY A 107 10.48 -24.20 10.35
CA GLY A 107 9.39 -24.06 9.39
C GLY A 107 9.87 -23.45 8.09
N SER A 108 9.71 -24.16 6.97
CA SER A 108 10.00 -23.65 5.63
C SER A 108 8.71 -23.42 4.83
N SER A 109 8.68 -22.37 4.03
CA SER A 109 7.58 -22.11 3.10
C SER A 109 8.11 -21.62 1.76
N LYS A 110 7.51 -22.10 0.67
CA LYS A 110 7.83 -21.70 -0.70
C LYS A 110 6.58 -21.13 -1.36
N LEU A 111 6.71 -19.98 -2.01
CA LEU A 111 5.66 -19.28 -2.72
C LEU A 111 6.14 -18.94 -4.13
N GLU A 112 5.46 -19.47 -5.14
CA GLU A 112 5.69 -19.11 -6.54
C GLU A 112 4.54 -18.21 -7.01
N SER A 113 4.87 -17.08 -7.65
CA SER A 113 3.88 -16.11 -8.11
C SER A 113 4.29 -15.48 -9.43
N SER A 114 3.33 -15.30 -10.34
CA SER A 114 3.52 -14.59 -11.60
C SER A 114 2.31 -13.68 -11.85
N PHE A 115 2.56 -12.43 -12.20
CA PHE A 115 1.50 -11.45 -12.50
C PHE A 115 1.26 -11.25 -14.01
N GLY A 116 1.98 -11.98 -14.87
CA GLY A 116 1.89 -11.76 -16.32
C GLY A 116 2.41 -10.38 -16.70
N LYS A 117 1.95 -9.83 -17.83
CA LYS A 117 2.31 -8.49 -18.29
C LYS A 117 1.59 -7.44 -17.45
N LEU A 118 2.35 -6.68 -16.67
CA LEU A 118 1.83 -5.57 -15.88
C LEU A 118 1.86 -4.28 -16.68
N LYS A 119 0.87 -3.43 -16.42
CA LYS A 119 0.81 -2.07 -16.91
C LYS A 119 0.83 -1.13 -15.72
N LYS A 120 1.50 0.01 -15.89
CA LYS A 120 1.63 1.04 -14.86
C LYS A 120 0.82 2.25 -15.29
N GLU A 121 -0.10 2.66 -14.42
CA GLU A 121 -0.84 3.90 -14.55
C GLU A 121 -0.19 4.95 -13.64
N GLU A 122 0.18 6.09 -14.22
CA GLU A 122 0.71 7.24 -13.47
C GLU A 122 -0.15 8.48 -13.70
N LEU A 123 -0.38 9.22 -12.62
CA LEU A 123 -1.14 10.45 -12.64
C LEU A 123 -0.20 11.65 -12.75
N ASP A 124 -0.44 12.56 -13.71
CA ASP A 124 0.30 13.82 -13.75
C ASP A 124 -0.15 14.75 -12.59
N VAL A 125 0.61 14.70 -11.50
CA VAL A 125 0.39 15.53 -10.31
C VAL A 125 0.55 17.02 -10.61
N LYS A 126 1.41 17.41 -11.56
CA LYS A 126 1.62 18.84 -11.86
C LYS A 126 0.39 19.42 -12.55
N LYS A 127 -0.19 18.68 -13.49
CA LYS A 127 -1.44 19.07 -14.15
C LYS A 127 -2.61 19.07 -13.17
N LEU A 128 -2.74 18.01 -12.36
CA LEU A 128 -3.75 17.94 -11.31
C LEU A 128 -3.69 19.13 -10.34
N LEU A 129 -2.49 19.53 -9.91
CA LEU A 129 -2.33 20.68 -9.00
C LEU A 129 -2.77 21.99 -9.67
N LYS A 130 -2.41 22.22 -10.93
CA LYS A 130 -2.87 23.41 -11.68
C LYS A 130 -4.39 23.44 -11.83
N ASP A 131 -4.99 22.30 -12.14
CA ASP A 131 -6.43 22.19 -12.36
C ASP A 131 -7.24 22.32 -11.05
N SER A 132 -6.61 22.03 -9.90
CA SER A 132 -7.25 22.08 -8.57
C SER A 132 -6.92 23.33 -7.74
N ASP A 133 -5.99 24.17 -8.17
CA ASP A 133 -5.50 25.34 -7.42
C ASP A 133 -6.62 26.33 -7.06
N SER A 134 -7.62 26.49 -7.94
CA SER A 134 -8.79 27.36 -7.73
C SER A 134 -9.95 26.68 -6.97
N ARG A 135 -9.86 25.37 -6.72
CA ARG A 135 -10.96 24.51 -6.23
C ARG A 135 -10.72 23.93 -4.84
N PHE A 136 -9.52 24.14 -4.30
CA PHE A 136 -9.11 23.56 -3.03
C PHE A 136 -9.71 24.37 -1.86
N ARG A 137 -10.67 23.79 -1.16
CA ARG A 137 -10.98 24.18 0.23
C ARG A 137 -10.57 23.05 1.17
N PRO A 138 -10.08 23.34 2.39
CA PRO A 138 -9.82 22.31 3.39
C PRO A 138 -11.15 21.65 3.79
N VAL A 139 -11.46 20.51 3.17
CA VAL A 139 -12.57 19.65 3.58
C VAL A 139 -12.09 18.84 4.80
N PHE A 140 -12.53 19.25 5.98
CA PHE A 140 -12.37 18.44 7.19
C PHE A 140 -13.31 17.24 7.11
N LEU A 141 -12.79 16.08 6.66
CA LEU A 141 -13.49 14.80 6.78
C LEU A 141 -13.58 14.41 8.26
N ARG A 142 -14.59 14.93 8.95
CA ARG A 142 -14.90 14.58 10.33
C ARG A 142 -15.74 13.29 10.33
N LYS A 143 -15.09 12.12 10.36
CA LYS A 143 -15.80 10.88 10.73
C LYS A 143 -15.97 10.83 12.25
N GLU A 144 -17.19 10.52 12.69
CA GLU A 144 -17.54 10.22 14.08
C GLU A 144 -16.42 9.39 14.76
N GLY A 145 -15.81 9.98 15.79
CA GLY A 145 -14.92 9.30 16.72
C GLY A 145 -13.46 9.10 16.32
N ARG A 146 -13.00 9.53 15.14
CA ARG A 146 -11.56 9.52 14.81
C ARG A 146 -11.15 10.79 14.09
N GLU A 147 -10.38 11.61 14.80
CA GLU A 147 -9.70 12.80 14.29
C GLU A 147 -8.85 12.43 13.08
N VAL A 148 -9.25 12.90 11.89
CA VAL A 148 -8.39 12.90 10.71
C VAL A 148 -7.42 14.06 10.89
N SER A 149 -6.44 13.83 11.77
CA SER A 149 -5.30 14.71 11.99
C SER A 149 -4.54 14.87 10.68
N GLY A 150 -4.70 16.04 10.06
CA GLY A 150 -3.89 16.57 8.97
C GLY A 150 -3.87 15.73 7.70
N CYS A 151 -4.30 16.31 6.57
CA CYS A 151 -3.80 15.92 5.26
C CYS A 151 -2.28 16.19 5.20
N LYS A 152 -1.47 15.34 5.86
CA LYS A 152 -0.06 15.22 5.54
C LYS A 152 -0.04 14.44 4.23
N THR A 153 0.01 15.17 3.12
CA THR A 153 0.01 14.63 1.76
C THR A 153 1.30 13.86 1.54
N GLU A 154 1.35 12.65 2.06
CA GLU A 154 2.44 11.72 1.85
C GLU A 154 2.23 11.11 0.47
N ARG A 155 3.03 11.53 -0.52
CA ARG A 155 2.99 10.98 -1.89
C ARG A 155 3.39 9.51 -1.80
N ARG A 156 2.40 8.62 -1.80
CA ARG A 156 2.62 7.18 -1.85
C ARG A 156 1.69 6.60 -2.88
N ALA A 157 2.27 5.95 -3.88
CA ALA A 157 1.53 5.24 -4.91
C ALA A 157 1.32 3.78 -4.48
N PHE A 158 0.20 3.20 -4.89
CA PHE A 158 -0.06 1.77 -4.74
C PHE A 158 0.32 1.09 -6.04
N LEU A 159 1.08 -0.01 -5.96
CA LEU A 159 1.37 -0.83 -7.13
C LEU A 159 0.33 -1.96 -7.21
N LEU A 160 -0.38 -2.02 -8.34
CA LEU A 160 -1.30 -3.10 -8.70
C LEU A 160 -0.66 -4.02 -9.74
#